data_AF-A0A7W8DN39-F1
#
_entry.id   AF-A0A7W8DN39-F1
#
_cell.length_a   1.000
_cell.length_b   1.000
_cell.length_c   1.000
_cell.angle_alpha   90.00
_cell.angle_beta   90.00
_cell.angle_gamma   90.00
#
_symmetry.space_group_name_H-M   'P 1'
#
loop_
_entity.id
_entity.type
_entity.pdbx_description
1 polymer ?
#
loop_
_entity_poly.entity_id
_entity_poly.type
_entity_poly.pdbx_seq_one_letter_code
_entity_poly.pdbx_strand_id
1 'polypeptide(L)'
;MSHRSLILFILAGGAVMAPLFAFGHACEFLVARLEVKNGTLQLEITADYGGNPLLADEAAAREALRKILQVRSKGQGRTLEELSPLKMERRTDWDPQAPTAFAPAPDGQPHQLLTALWQWRADVADLTLAVPEGSLHDVLLWTRDEHLPGKQAKWMMLIEGESTPQISISRPASWKWLSCIAFIAVGLGLWLWRKSHTSRLSFSASLR
;
A
#
# COMPACT_ATOMS: atom_id res chain seq x y z
N MET A 1 -9.51 50.41 35.57
CA MET A 1 -8.64 49.34 35.01
C MET A 1 -8.17 49.79 33.64
N SER A 2 -6.86 49.87 33.41
CA SER A 2 -6.33 50.36 32.14
C SER A 2 -6.39 49.25 31.08
N HIS A 3 -6.57 49.64 29.82
CA HIS A 3 -6.62 48.74 28.65
C HIS A 3 -5.43 47.77 28.56
N ARG A 4 -4.29 48.14 29.17
CA ARG A 4 -3.07 47.32 29.22
C ARG A 4 -3.18 46.12 30.16
N SER A 5 -3.93 46.23 31.27
CA SER A 5 -4.08 45.12 32.21
C SER A 5 -4.99 44.01 31.67
N LEU A 6 -6.00 44.34 30.86
CA LEU A 6 -6.89 43.35 30.23
C LEU A 6 -6.17 42.49 29.18
N ILE A 7 -5.29 43.12 28.39
CA ILE A 7 -4.50 42.44 27.34
C ILE A 7 -3.49 41.46 27.96
N LEU A 8 -2.86 41.82 29.08
CA LEU A 8 -1.94 40.94 29.80
C LEU A 8 -2.65 39.72 30.40
N PHE A 9 -3.88 39.85 30.89
CA PHE A 9 -4.68 38.71 31.37
C PHE A 9 -5.10 37.76 30.23
N ILE A 10 -5.43 38.29 29.05
CA ILE A 10 -5.79 37.47 27.88
C ILE A 10 -4.55 36.73 27.34
N LEU A 11 -3.39 37.39 27.28
CA LEU A 11 -2.14 36.77 26.85
C LEU A 11 -1.64 35.71 27.84
N ALA A 12 -1.75 35.97 29.14
CA ALA A 12 -1.41 34.99 30.18
C ALA A 12 -2.37 33.79 30.18
N GLY A 13 -3.68 34.02 29.96
CA GLY A 13 -4.67 32.94 29.83
C GLY A 13 -4.48 32.09 28.57
N GLY A 14 -4.15 32.72 27.43
CA GLY A 14 -3.87 32.01 26.17
C GLY A 14 -2.59 31.15 26.24
N ALA A 15 -1.55 31.63 26.93
CA ALA A 15 -0.30 30.89 27.10
C ALA A 15 -0.43 29.66 28.03
N VAL A 16 -1.36 29.69 29.00
CA VAL A 16 -1.62 28.56 29.89
C VAL A 16 -2.43 27.45 29.21
N MET A 17 -3.28 27.79 28.24
CA MET A 17 -4.13 26.82 27.53
C MET A 17 -3.48 26.25 26.26
N ALA A 18 -2.53 26.96 25.63
CA ALA A 18 -1.85 26.50 24.43
C ALA A 18 -1.18 25.11 24.54
N PRO A 19 -0.55 24.72 25.67
CA PRO A 19 0.03 23.38 25.82
C PRO A 19 -1.02 22.26 25.75
N LEU A 20 -2.26 22.50 26.18
CA LEU A 20 -3.33 21.49 26.15
C LEU A 20 -3.78 21.19 24.72
N PHE A 21 -3.63 22.15 23.79
CA PHE A 21 -3.95 21.97 22.38
C PHE A 21 -2.74 21.49 21.56
N ALA A 22 -1.52 21.60 22.09
CA ALA A 22 -0.31 21.13 21.41
C ALA A 22 -0.09 19.60 21.51
N PHE A 23 -0.82 18.91 22.38
CA PHE A 23 -0.76 17.45 22.54
C PHE A 23 -1.68 16.66 21.57
N GLY A 24 -2.40 17.32 20.66
CA GLY A 24 -3.47 16.68 19.87
C GLY A 24 -3.06 15.96 18.58
N HIS A 25 -2.05 16.42 17.84
CA HIS A 25 -2.08 16.19 16.39
C HIS A 25 -1.29 15.00 15.83
N ALA A 26 -0.49 14.31 16.64
CA ALA A 26 0.37 13.23 16.14
C ALA A 26 -0.21 11.81 16.33
N CYS A 27 -1.33 11.68 17.05
CA CYS A 27 -1.90 10.39 17.45
C CYS A 27 -3.21 10.06 16.71
N GLU A 28 -3.70 10.97 15.86
CA GLU A 28 -5.05 10.92 15.28
C GLU A 28 -5.12 10.17 13.94
N PHE A 29 -3.99 9.92 13.30
CA PHE A 29 -3.91 9.26 12.00
C PHE A 29 -3.53 7.78 12.09
N LEU A 30 -3.99 6.99 11.12
CA LEU A 30 -3.52 5.63 10.87
C LEU A 30 -2.31 5.67 9.95
N VAL A 31 -1.32 4.82 10.18
CA VAL A 31 -0.08 4.81 9.40
C VAL A 31 -0.11 3.67 8.41
N ALA A 32 -0.05 3.98 7.12
CA ALA A 32 -0.04 2.99 6.06
C ALA A 32 1.33 2.93 5.36
N ARG A 33 1.79 1.71 5.10
CA ARG A 33 3.00 1.42 4.33
C ARG A 33 2.63 0.55 3.14
N LEU A 34 2.94 1.02 1.94
CA LEU A 34 2.77 0.25 0.72
C LEU A 34 4.12 -0.12 0.12
N GLU A 35 4.38 -1.41 -0.04
CA GLU A 35 5.52 -1.93 -0.78
C GLU A 35 5.05 -2.57 -2.10
N VAL A 36 5.74 -2.27 -3.20
CA VAL A 36 5.45 -2.85 -4.52
C VAL A 36 6.67 -3.61 -5.02
N LYS A 37 6.52 -4.92 -5.23
CA LYS A 37 7.60 -5.82 -5.63
C LYS A 37 7.14 -6.80 -6.70
N ASN A 38 7.70 -6.70 -7.92
CA ASN A 38 7.45 -7.64 -9.02
C ASN A 38 5.96 -7.94 -9.29
N GLY A 39 5.10 -6.93 -9.21
CA GLY A 39 3.65 -7.09 -9.40
C GLY A 39 2.88 -7.61 -8.17
N THR A 40 3.55 -7.79 -7.04
CA THR A 40 2.94 -8.07 -5.73
C THR A 40 2.91 -6.78 -4.92
N LEU A 41 1.79 -6.52 -4.27
CA LEU A 41 1.63 -5.40 -3.34
C LEU A 41 1.53 -5.96 -1.92
N GLN A 42 2.21 -5.30 -1.00
CA GLN A 42 2.09 -5.50 0.44
C GLN A 42 1.67 -4.18 1.06
N LEU A 43 0.49 -4.17 1.67
CA LEU A 43 -0.04 -3.03 2.39
C LEU A 43 -0.09 -3.39 3.87
N GLU A 44 0.55 -2.56 4.68
CA GLU A 44 0.43 -2.60 6.14
C GLU A 44 -0.24 -1.33 6.61
N ILE A 45 -1.22 -1.43 7.50
CA ILE A 45 -1.86 -0.28 8.13
C ILE A 45 -1.78 -0.48 9.63
N THR A 46 -1.24 0.49 10.35
CA THR A 46 -1.02 0.42 11.80
C THR A 46 -1.82 1.51 12.49
N ALA A 47 -2.55 1.11 13.53
CA ALA A 47 -3.27 1.99 14.42
C ALA A 47 -2.67 1.86 15.83
N ASP A 48 -2.32 2.99 16.44
CA ASP A 48 -2.07 3.04 17.88
C ASP A 48 -3.38 3.30 18.61
N TYR A 49 -3.91 2.32 19.33
CA TYR A 49 -5.15 2.49 20.09
C TYR A 49 -4.90 2.81 21.56
N GLY A 50 -3.65 2.83 22.01
CA GLY A 50 -3.30 3.18 23.39
C GLY A 50 -3.29 4.69 23.63
N GLY A 51 -3.01 5.48 22.58
CA GLY A 51 -2.91 6.94 22.63
C GLY A 51 -3.84 7.70 21.68
N ASN A 52 -4.72 7.01 20.94
CA ASN A 52 -5.60 7.64 19.95
C ASN A 52 -7.01 7.88 20.53
N PRO A 53 -7.45 9.14 20.68
CA PRO A 53 -8.76 9.46 21.27
C PRO A 53 -9.95 9.01 20.41
N LEU A 54 -9.74 8.75 19.12
CA LEU A 54 -10.76 8.25 18.19
C LEU A 54 -10.89 6.72 18.23
N LEU A 55 -9.95 6.02 18.87
CA LEU A 55 -9.94 4.56 18.99
C LEU A 55 -10.07 4.17 20.46
N ALA A 56 -11.29 3.85 20.88
CA ALA A 56 -11.57 3.51 22.28
C ALA A 56 -10.86 2.23 22.75
N ASP A 57 -10.68 1.25 21.86
CA ASP A 57 -10.07 -0.04 22.17
C ASP A 57 -9.53 -0.75 20.91
N GLU A 58 -8.97 -1.95 21.09
CA GLU A 58 -8.48 -2.78 19.97
C GLU A 58 -9.58 -3.17 18.98
N ALA A 59 -10.84 -3.32 19.42
CA ALA A 59 -11.94 -3.69 18.54
C ALA A 59 -12.32 -2.53 17.62
N ALA A 60 -12.35 -1.29 18.14
CA ALA A 60 -12.49 -0.07 17.36
C ALA A 60 -11.33 0.08 16.36
N ALA A 61 -10.10 -0.17 16.79
CA ALA A 61 -8.92 -0.16 15.91
C ALA A 61 -9.04 -1.18 14.78
N ARG A 62 -9.48 -2.41 15.10
CA ARG A 62 -9.71 -3.47 14.11
C ARG A 62 -10.73 -3.07 13.06
N GLU A 63 -11.84 -2.46 13.48
CA GLU A 63 -12.88 -1.99 12.56
C GLU A 63 -12.42 -0.82 11.70
N ALA A 64 -11.68 0.13 12.28
CA ALA A 64 -11.08 1.23 11.55
C ALA A 64 -10.12 0.71 10.45
N LEU A 65 -9.20 -0.20 10.82
CA LEU A 65 -8.22 -0.77 9.90
C LEU A 65 -8.87 -1.49 8.70
N ARG A 66 -10.02 -2.15 8.88
CA ARG A 66 -10.73 -2.82 7.78
C ARG A 66 -11.31 -1.87 6.74
N LYS A 67 -11.70 -0.68 7.15
CA LYS A 67 -12.52 0.24 6.35
C LYS A 67 -11.76 1.46 5.85
N ILE A 68 -10.61 1.76 6.47
CA ILE A 68 -9.89 3.02 6.26
C ILE A 68 -9.39 3.21 4.83
N LEU A 69 -9.07 2.13 4.11
CA LEU A 69 -8.60 2.18 2.73
C LEU A 69 -9.36 1.22 1.84
N GLN A 70 -9.61 1.67 0.62
CA GLN A 70 -10.08 0.86 -0.49
C GLN A 70 -9.13 0.98 -1.68
N VAL A 71 -9.09 -0.06 -2.51
CA VAL A 71 -8.34 -0.04 -3.77
C VAL A 71 -9.28 0.34 -4.88
N ARG A 72 -8.94 1.40 -5.62
CA ARG A 72 -9.66 1.80 -6.83
C ARG A 72 -8.88 1.41 -8.07
N SER A 73 -9.57 0.81 -9.03
CA SER A 73 -9.00 0.44 -10.33
C SER A 73 -10.10 0.51 -11.38
N LYS A 74 -9.80 1.10 -12.55
CA LYS A 74 -10.76 1.25 -13.66
C LYS A 74 -12.10 1.87 -13.22
N GLY A 75 -12.06 2.79 -12.25
CA GLY A 75 -13.26 3.44 -11.70
C GLY A 75 -14.07 2.61 -10.70
N GLN A 76 -13.66 1.36 -10.40
CA GLN A 76 -14.33 0.51 -9.41
C GLN A 76 -13.52 0.48 -8.11
N GLY A 77 -14.20 0.67 -6.97
CA GLY A 77 -13.64 0.49 -5.63
C GLY A 77 -13.85 -0.93 -5.13
N ARG A 78 -12.82 -1.51 -4.52
CA ARG A 78 -12.85 -2.81 -3.85
C ARG A 78 -12.29 -2.66 -2.44
N THR A 79 -12.86 -3.37 -1.48
CA THR A 79 -12.29 -3.46 -0.13
C THR A 79 -10.98 -4.24 -0.15
N LEU A 80 -10.13 -4.06 0.87
CA LEU A 80 -8.86 -4.80 0.94
C LEU A 80 -9.07 -6.29 1.20
N GLU A 81 -10.12 -6.66 1.95
CA GLU A 81 -10.48 -8.06 2.23
C GLU A 81 -10.95 -8.82 0.98
N GLU A 82 -11.51 -8.13 -0.03
CA GLU A 82 -11.81 -8.73 -1.35
C GLU A 82 -10.54 -9.10 -2.14
N LEU A 83 -9.40 -8.45 -1.86
CA LEU A 83 -8.14 -8.68 -2.58
C LEU A 83 -7.27 -9.74 -1.92
N SER A 84 -7.29 -9.80 -0.59
CA SER A 84 -6.53 -10.75 0.21
C SER A 84 -7.19 -10.91 1.58
N PRO A 85 -7.16 -12.11 2.18
CA PRO A 85 -7.51 -12.28 3.58
C PRO A 85 -6.69 -11.34 4.46
N LEU A 86 -7.37 -10.70 5.42
CA LEU A 86 -6.76 -9.85 6.43
C LEU A 86 -5.92 -10.69 7.40
N LYS A 87 -4.69 -10.24 7.66
CA LYS A 87 -3.88 -10.69 8.79
C LYS A 87 -3.68 -9.53 9.76
N MET A 88 -3.63 -9.82 11.06
CA MET A 88 -3.43 -8.82 12.09
C MET A 88 -2.33 -9.23 13.04
N GLU A 89 -1.51 -8.25 13.43
CA GLU A 89 -0.40 -8.40 14.36
C GLU A 89 -0.45 -7.28 15.39
N ARG A 90 -0.09 -7.61 16.64
CA ARG A 90 0.11 -6.61 17.70
C ARG A 90 1.58 -6.28 17.80
N ARG A 91 1.91 -5.00 17.91
CA ARG A 91 3.28 -4.49 18.02
C ARG A 91 3.36 -3.43 19.12
N THR A 92 4.57 -3.21 19.62
CA THR A 92 4.88 -2.17 20.62
C THR A 92 5.72 -1.04 20.06
N ASP A 93 6.33 -1.29 18.91
CA ASP A 93 7.30 -0.42 18.28
C ASP A 93 6.83 -0.10 16.85
N TRP A 94 6.96 1.16 16.48
CA TRP A 94 6.68 1.62 15.12
C TRP A 94 7.71 1.08 14.13
N ASP A 95 7.34 1.06 12.85
CA ASP A 95 8.29 0.76 11.78
C ASP A 95 9.44 1.79 11.85
N PRO A 96 10.71 1.36 12.03
CA PRO A 96 11.84 2.28 12.15
C PRO A 96 12.11 3.09 10.89
N GLN A 97 11.51 2.72 9.75
CA GLN A 97 11.61 3.42 8.47
C GLN A 97 10.43 4.36 8.21
N ALA A 98 9.46 4.44 9.11
CA ALA A 98 8.33 5.33 8.94
C ALA A 98 8.78 6.80 8.85
N PRO A 99 8.10 7.64 8.05
CA PRO A 99 8.54 8.99 7.70
C PRO A 99 8.48 10.04 8.82
N THR A 100 8.22 9.68 10.08
CA THR A 100 8.13 10.63 11.20
C THR A 100 8.58 10.01 12.52
N ALA A 101 9.06 10.85 13.45
CA ALA A 101 9.10 10.49 14.85
C ALA A 101 7.65 10.53 15.38
N PHE A 102 7.04 9.37 15.55
CA PHE A 102 5.73 9.28 16.18
C PHE A 102 5.80 9.82 17.61
N ALA A 103 4.67 10.32 18.12
CA ALA A 103 4.59 10.77 19.50
C ALA A 103 5.10 9.64 20.41
N PRO A 104 5.85 9.96 21.49
CA PRO A 104 6.20 8.94 22.47
C PRO A 104 4.92 8.36 23.04
N ALA A 105 4.93 7.07 23.34
CA ALA A 105 3.80 6.42 23.97
C ALA A 105 3.43 7.10 25.30
N PRO A 106 2.13 7.14 25.65
CA PRO A 106 1.66 7.82 26.85
C PRO A 106 2.39 7.33 28.10
N ASP A 107 2.81 8.27 28.96
CA ASP A 107 3.35 8.00 30.30
C ASP A 107 4.56 7.05 30.35
N GLY A 108 5.32 6.93 29.26
CA GLY A 108 6.47 6.03 29.16
C GLY A 108 6.11 4.55 29.07
N GLN A 109 4.83 4.21 28.86
CA GLN A 109 4.40 2.86 28.51
C GLN A 109 4.80 2.52 27.07
N PRO A 110 4.85 1.24 26.66
CA PRO A 110 4.97 0.88 25.25
C PRO A 110 3.72 1.30 24.45
N HIS A 111 3.86 1.53 23.14
CA HIS A 111 2.70 1.74 22.28
C HIS A 111 1.80 0.49 22.23
N GLN A 112 0.52 0.70 21.97
CA GLN A 112 -0.44 -0.38 21.72
C GLN A 112 -0.82 -0.37 20.25
N LEU A 113 0.03 -0.99 19.42
CA LEU A 113 -0.13 -0.97 17.97
C LEU A 113 -0.85 -2.22 17.49
N LEU A 114 -1.88 -2.02 16.68
CA LEU A 114 -2.51 -3.07 15.88
C LEU A 114 -2.18 -2.81 14.41
N THR A 115 -1.49 -3.76 13.78
CA THR A 115 -1.11 -3.72 12.36
C THR A 115 -1.95 -4.70 11.58
N ALA A 116 -2.67 -4.22 10.57
CA ALA A 116 -3.34 -5.02 9.58
C ALA A 116 -2.46 -5.18 8.33
N LEU A 117 -2.39 -6.39 7.79
CA LEU A 117 -1.54 -6.73 6.66
C LEU A 117 -2.36 -7.39 5.55
N TRP A 118 -2.17 -6.89 4.33
CA TRP A 118 -2.68 -7.47 3.10
C TRP A 118 -1.54 -7.67 2.12
N GLN A 119 -1.52 -8.84 1.47
CA GLN A 119 -0.56 -9.14 0.43
C GLN A 119 -1.27 -9.79 -0.74
N TRP A 120 -1.24 -9.14 -1.90
CA TRP A 120 -1.92 -9.63 -3.09
C TRP A 120 -1.10 -9.39 -4.35
N ARG A 121 -1.39 -10.18 -5.38
CA ARG A 121 -0.84 -9.96 -6.72
C ARG A 121 -1.79 -9.07 -7.50
N ALA A 122 -1.27 -8.01 -8.09
CA ALA A 122 -2.10 -7.08 -8.84
C ALA A 122 -2.64 -7.69 -10.13
N ASP A 123 -3.96 -7.67 -10.28
CA ASP A 123 -4.69 -8.04 -11.49
C ASP A 123 -4.78 -6.91 -12.52
N VAL A 124 -4.33 -5.70 -12.15
CA VAL A 124 -4.24 -4.52 -13.01
C VAL A 124 -2.82 -3.96 -13.13
N ALA A 125 -2.62 -3.07 -14.12
CA ALA A 125 -1.36 -2.36 -14.31
C ALA A 125 -1.26 -1.11 -13.45
N ASP A 126 -2.41 -0.54 -13.07
CA ASP A 126 -2.49 0.72 -12.35
C ASP A 126 -3.63 0.66 -11.33
N LEU A 127 -3.41 1.23 -10.15
CA LEU A 127 -4.43 1.39 -9.12
C LEU A 127 -4.21 2.67 -8.30
N THR A 128 -5.19 3.04 -7.50
CA THR A 128 -5.06 4.05 -6.45
C THR A 128 -5.56 3.48 -5.12
N LEU A 129 -5.01 4.00 -4.03
CA LEU A 129 -5.58 3.80 -2.69
C LEU A 129 -6.46 5.02 -2.38
N ALA A 130 -7.62 4.80 -1.81
CA ALA A 130 -8.56 5.86 -1.47
C ALA A 130 -9.08 5.71 -0.06
N VAL A 131 -9.25 6.83 0.63
CA VAL A 131 -10.00 6.89 1.89
C VAL A 131 -11.48 7.04 1.53
N PRO A 132 -12.38 6.14 1.97
CA PRO A 132 -13.80 6.28 1.68
C PRO A 132 -14.40 7.58 2.24
N GLU A 133 -15.46 8.07 1.60
CA GLU A 133 -16.30 9.12 2.18
C GLU A 133 -16.94 8.64 3.49
N GLY A 134 -17.07 9.53 4.46
CA GLY A 134 -17.50 9.26 5.83
C GLY A 134 -16.44 8.66 6.74
N SER A 135 -15.18 8.53 6.31
CA SER A 135 -14.10 8.06 7.18
C SER A 135 -13.78 9.09 8.27
N LEU A 136 -13.74 8.64 9.52
CA LEU A 136 -13.39 9.48 10.67
C LEU A 136 -11.88 9.60 10.89
N HIS A 137 -11.07 8.81 10.18
CA HIS A 137 -9.64 8.81 10.35
C HIS A 137 -8.92 9.22 9.08
N ASP A 138 -7.79 9.88 9.29
CA ASP A 138 -6.82 10.22 8.25
C ASP A 138 -5.74 9.15 8.16
N VAL A 139 -5.10 9.04 6.99
CA VAL A 139 -4.06 8.06 6.73
C VAL A 139 -2.76 8.74 6.35
N LEU A 140 -1.71 8.53 7.14
CA LEU A 140 -0.35 8.83 6.74
C LEU A 140 0.20 7.65 5.92
N LEU A 141 0.12 7.75 4.60
CA LEU A 141 0.60 6.72 3.67
C LEU A 141 2.03 7.04 3.24
N TRP A 142 2.89 6.02 3.24
CA TRP A 142 4.17 6.09 2.55
C TRP A 142 4.42 4.87 1.68
N THR A 143 5.14 5.10 0.58
CA THR A 143 5.44 4.05 -0.39
C THR A 143 6.92 3.72 -0.38
N ARG A 144 7.21 2.42 -0.52
CA ARG A 144 8.55 1.90 -0.76
C ARG A 144 8.57 1.20 -2.11
N ASP A 145 9.39 1.72 -3.00
CA ASP A 145 9.69 1.09 -4.28
C ASP A 145 11.10 0.53 -4.25
N GLU A 146 11.24 -0.79 -4.22
CA GLU A 146 12.54 -1.47 -4.24
C GLU A 146 13.32 -1.24 -5.55
N HIS A 147 12.65 -0.85 -6.64
CA HIS A 147 13.30 -0.59 -7.93
C HIS A 147 14.01 0.77 -7.99
N LEU A 148 13.82 1.61 -6.97
CA LEU A 148 14.46 2.92 -6.83
C LEU A 148 15.22 3.00 -5.48
N PRO A 149 16.22 2.14 -5.24
CA PRO A 149 16.95 2.12 -3.99
C PRO A 149 17.63 3.47 -3.75
N GLY A 150 17.40 4.07 -2.58
CA GLY A 150 17.99 5.36 -2.19
C GLY A 150 17.14 6.60 -2.49
N LYS A 151 15.97 6.48 -3.15
CA LYS A 151 15.00 7.57 -3.16
C LYS A 151 14.29 7.64 -1.80
N GLN A 152 14.13 8.85 -1.26
CA GLN A 152 13.34 9.07 -0.04
C GLN A 152 11.94 8.49 -0.23
N ALA A 153 11.45 7.81 0.80
CA ALA A 153 10.06 7.35 0.87
C ALA A 153 9.13 8.52 0.55
N LYS A 154 8.29 8.35 -0.47
CA LYS A 154 7.26 9.35 -0.76
C LYS A 154 6.13 9.12 0.23
N TRP A 155 5.88 10.11 1.08
CA TRP A 155 4.77 10.10 2.02
C TRP A 155 3.72 11.14 1.63
N MET A 156 2.48 10.86 2.02
CA MET A 156 1.36 11.78 1.89
C MET A 156 0.33 11.48 2.97
N MET A 157 -0.38 12.52 3.41
CA MET A 157 -1.57 12.38 4.22
C MET A 157 -2.77 12.27 3.28
N LEU A 158 -3.65 11.31 3.55
CA LEU A 158 -4.93 11.14 2.87
C LEU A 158 -6.03 11.40 3.88
N ILE A 159 -6.90 12.35 3.57
CA ILE A 159 -8.11 12.62 4.36
C ILE A 159 -9.33 11.98 3.69
N GLU A 160 -10.49 12.08 4.33
CA GLU A 160 -11.77 11.61 3.81
C GLU A 160 -11.99 11.96 2.32
N GLY A 161 -12.34 10.95 1.51
CA GLY A 161 -12.63 11.11 0.08
C GLY A 161 -11.40 11.24 -0.83
N GLU A 162 -10.20 11.45 -0.27
CA GLU A 162 -8.99 11.57 -1.06
C GLU A 162 -8.50 10.23 -1.64
N SER A 163 -7.65 10.33 -2.65
CA SER A 163 -7.00 9.19 -3.28
C SER A 163 -5.55 9.51 -3.57
N THR A 164 -4.72 8.48 -3.54
CA THR A 164 -3.33 8.59 -4.00
C THR A 164 -3.28 8.97 -5.47
N PRO A 165 -2.16 9.56 -5.93
CA PRO A 165 -1.79 9.50 -7.35
C PRO A 165 -1.81 8.05 -7.85
N GLN A 166 -1.91 7.88 -9.16
CA GLN A 166 -1.88 6.58 -9.81
C GLN A 166 -0.59 5.83 -9.46
N ILE A 167 -0.73 4.61 -8.95
CA ILE A 167 0.35 3.69 -8.61
C ILE A 167 0.48 2.70 -9.75
N SER A 168 1.57 2.83 -10.52
CA SER A 168 1.86 1.90 -11.62
C SER A 168 2.60 0.67 -11.12
N ILE A 169 2.14 -0.50 -11.57
CA ILE A 169 2.65 -1.80 -11.14
C ILE A 169 3.42 -2.41 -12.30
N SER A 170 4.75 -2.41 -12.20
CA SER A 170 5.61 -3.09 -13.16
C SER A 170 5.38 -4.60 -13.11
N ARG A 171 4.83 -5.15 -14.18
CA ARG A 171 4.73 -6.61 -14.35
C ARG A 171 5.99 -7.14 -15.04
N PRO A 172 6.62 -8.20 -14.52
CA PRO A 172 7.61 -8.92 -15.31
C PRO A 172 6.92 -9.43 -16.59
N ALA A 173 7.56 -9.20 -17.74
CA ALA A 173 7.03 -9.56 -19.04
C ALA A 173 6.59 -11.03 -19.03
N SER A 174 5.30 -11.29 -19.27
CA SER A 174 4.76 -12.64 -19.22
C SER A 174 5.44 -13.51 -20.28
N TRP A 175 5.88 -14.71 -19.88
CA TRP A 175 6.53 -15.78 -20.65
C TRP A 175 5.80 -16.21 -21.94
N LYS A 176 4.66 -15.59 -22.30
CA LYS A 176 3.86 -15.87 -23.51
C LYS A 176 4.66 -15.78 -24.82
N TRP A 177 5.81 -15.11 -24.84
CA TRP A 177 6.69 -15.04 -26.01
C TRP A 177 7.48 -16.34 -26.25
N LEU A 178 7.74 -17.15 -25.22
CA LEU A 178 8.43 -18.43 -25.38
C LEU A 178 7.53 -19.53 -25.94
N SER A 179 6.20 -19.45 -25.74
CA SER A 179 5.26 -20.34 -26.44
C SER A 179 5.25 -20.12 -27.95
N CYS A 180 5.42 -18.87 -28.44
CA CYS A 180 5.49 -18.60 -29.88
C CYS A 180 6.74 -19.22 -30.52
N ILE A 181 7.88 -19.20 -29.81
CA ILE A 181 9.13 -19.80 -30.31
C ILE A 181 9.01 -21.34 -30.35
N ALA A 182 8.38 -21.95 -29.36
CA ALA A 182 8.15 -23.39 -29.33
C ALA A 182 7.26 -23.87 -30.50
N PHE A 183 6.18 -23.14 -30.81
CA PHE A 183 5.32 -23.47 -31.97
C PHE A 183 6.04 -23.29 -33.31
N ILE A 184 6.87 -22.25 -33.46
CA ILE A 184 7.66 -22.04 -34.68
C ILE A 184 8.71 -23.16 -34.84
N ALA A 185 9.40 -23.54 -33.76
CA ALA A 185 10.41 -24.60 -33.81
C ALA A 185 9.81 -25.99 -34.16
N VAL A 186 8.66 -26.34 -33.58
CA VAL A 186 7.95 -27.59 -33.91
C VAL A 186 7.44 -27.56 -35.35
N GLY A 187 6.88 -26.44 -35.80
CA GLY A 187 6.44 -26.26 -37.18
C GLY A 187 7.58 -26.38 -38.19
N LEU A 188 8.74 -25.78 -37.91
CA LEU A 188 9.93 -25.86 -38.75
C LEU A 188 10.50 -27.28 -38.78
N GLY A 189 10.54 -27.96 -37.62
CA GLY A 189 11.00 -29.35 -37.51
C GLY A 189 10.14 -30.32 -38.31
N LEU A 190 8.81 -30.20 -38.22
CA LEU A 190 7.87 -31.01 -39.01
C LEU A 190 7.97 -30.74 -40.51
N TRP A 191 8.17 -29.47 -40.91
CA TRP A 191 8.34 -29.11 -42.32
C TRP A 191 9.65 -29.68 -42.90
N LEU A 192 10.76 -29.57 -42.18
CA LEU A 192 12.05 -30.13 -42.58
C LEU A 192 12.01 -31.67 -42.65
N TRP A 193 11.37 -32.32 -41.67
CA TRP A 193 11.19 -33.77 -41.68
C TRP A 193 10.36 -34.25 -42.87
N ARG A 194 9.23 -33.59 -43.18
CA ARG A 194 8.40 -33.90 -44.35
C ARG A 194 9.18 -33.75 -45.67
N LYS A 195 9.97 -32.68 -45.82
CA LYS A 195 10.80 -32.45 -47.02
C LYS A 195 11.89 -33.50 -47.20
N SER A 196 12.46 -34.00 -46.09
CA SER A 196 13.46 -35.07 -46.14
C SER A 196 12.89 -36.42 -46.60
N HIS A 197 11.62 -36.72 -46.29
CA HIS A 197 10.96 -37.97 -46.69
C HIS A 197 10.50 -37.97 -48.15
N THR A 198 10.01 -36.85 -48.69
CA THR A 198 9.65 -36.76 -50.12
C THR A 198 10.86 -36.84 -51.04
N SER A 199 12.02 -36.37 -50.58
CA SER A 199 13.28 -36.45 -51.33
C SER A 199 13.80 -37.88 -51.48
N ARG A 200 13.51 -38.78 -50.51
CA ARG A 200 13.95 -40.18 -50.55
C ARG A 200 13.11 -41.08 -51.47
N LEU A 201 11.87 -40.69 -51.78
CA LEU A 201 10.99 -41.49 -52.64
C LEU A 201 11.21 -41.23 -54.15
N SER A 202 11.83 -40.11 -54.54
CA SER A 202 12.14 -39.82 -55.95
C SER A 202 13.37 -40.57 -56.49
N PHE A 203 14.25 -41.09 -55.63
CA PHE A 203 15.48 -41.76 -56.07
C PHE A 203 15.30 -43.26 -56.36
N SER A 204 14.15 -43.84 -55.99
CA SER A 204 13.85 -45.26 -56.19
C SER A 204 13.14 -45.57 -57.52
N ALA A 205 12.80 -44.57 -58.33
CA ALA A 205 11.98 -44.75 -59.54
C ALA A 205 12.77 -44.75 -60.86
N SER A 206 14.11 -44.69 -60.87
CA SER A 206 14.91 -44.70 -62.12
C SER A 206 15.72 -45.97 -62.36
N LEU A 207 15.42 -47.08 -61.67
CA LEU A 207 16.08 -48.38 -61.85
C LEU A 207 15.03 -49.49 -61.98
N ARG A 208 14.24 -49.45 -63.05
CA ARG A 208 13.59 -50.62 -63.66
C ARG A 208 13.44 -50.38 -65.15
#